data_AF-A0AAE0YHE2-F1
#
_entry.id   AF-A0AAE0YHE2-F1
#
_cell.length_a   1.000
_cell.length_b   1.000
_cell.length_c   1.000
_cell.angle_alpha   90.00
_cell.angle_beta   90.00
_cell.angle_gamma   90.00
#
_symmetry.space_group_name_H-M   'P 1'
#
loop_
_entity.id
_entity.type
_entity.pdbx_description
1 polymer ?
#
loop_
_entity_poly.entity_id
_entity_poly.type
_entity_poly.pdbx_seq_one_letter_code
_entity_poly.pdbx_strand_id
1 'polypeptide(L)'
;MDDIIRKENIRDTFAYIDNVTMCGKNQEEHDRNLTHFLDCARKYNLTFNEDKSCLGAKEIKLLGFLVSKGNIQPDPERLQPMKELAYPCDNKSQK
;
A
#
# COMPACT_ATOMS: atom_id res chain seq x y z
N MET A 1 -8.72 -9.95 5.55
CA MET A 1 -7.66 -10.48 4.64
C MET A 1 -6.53 -11.13 5.43
N ASP A 2 -6.18 -10.63 6.62
CA ASP A 2 -5.15 -11.25 7.47
C ASP A 2 -5.35 -12.74 7.73
N ASP A 3 -6.59 -13.18 7.98
CA ASP A 3 -6.87 -14.61 8.18
C ASP A 3 -6.55 -15.47 6.95
N ILE A 4 -6.78 -14.95 5.74
CA ILE A 4 -6.47 -15.63 4.49
C ILE A 4 -4.95 -15.73 4.32
N ILE A 5 -4.24 -14.61 4.56
CA ILE A 5 -2.76 -14.56 4.47
C ILE A 5 -2.14 -15.56 5.45
N ARG A 6 -2.61 -15.61 6.70
CA ARG A 6 -2.14 -16.55 7.72
C ARG A 6 -2.46 -18.00 7.38
N LYS A 7 -3.69 -18.28 6.93
CA LYS A 7 -4.16 -19.63 6.62
C LYS A 7 -3.48 -20.24 5.41
N GLU A 8 -3.28 -19.45 4.36
CA GLU A 8 -2.60 -19.89 3.13
C GLU A 8 -1.08 -19.69 3.21
N ASN A 9 -0.55 -19.19 4.34
CA ASN A 9 0.88 -18.99 4.59
C ASN A 9 1.58 -18.16 3.49
N ILE A 10 0.92 -17.09 3.06
CA ILE A 10 1.45 -16.20 2.02
C ILE A 10 2.53 -15.31 2.65
N ARG A 11 3.76 -15.45 2.17
CA ARG A 11 4.91 -14.71 2.70
C ARG A 11 4.95 -13.29 2.15
N ASP A 12 5.60 -12.41 2.91
CA ASP A 12 5.90 -11.01 2.53
C ASP A 12 4.65 -10.25 2.02
N THR A 13 3.49 -10.62 2.55
CA THR A 13 2.18 -10.05 2.21
C THR A 13 1.56 -9.45 3.47
N PHE A 14 1.12 -8.21 3.37
CA PHE A 14 0.61 -7.42 4.48
C PHE A 14 -0.77 -6.91 4.12
N ALA A 15 -1.77 -7.18 4.96
CA ALA A 15 -3.09 -6.58 4.82
C ALA A 15 -3.24 -5.41 5.79
N TYR A 16 -3.90 -4.36 5.32
CA TYR A 16 -4.35 -3.26 6.16
C TYR A 16 -5.73 -2.82 5.70
N ILE A 17 -6.76 -3.15 6.49
CA ILE A 17 -8.17 -2.89 6.20
C ILE A 17 -8.57 -3.46 4.82
N ASP A 18 -8.65 -2.61 3.81
CA ASP A 18 -9.06 -2.87 2.44
C ASP A 18 -7.89 -3.02 1.47
N ASN A 19 -6.69 -2.61 1.89
CA ASN A 19 -5.48 -2.66 1.09
C ASN A 19 -4.68 -3.92 1.40
N VAL A 20 -4.12 -4.53 0.36
CA VAL A 20 -3.14 -5.61 0.48
C VAL A 20 -1.86 -5.18 -0.22
N THR A 21 -0.72 -5.41 0.42
CA THR A 21 0.60 -5.07 -0.09
C THR A 21 1.43 -6.33 -0.14
N MET A 22 1.99 -6.63 -1.31
CA MET A 22 2.86 -7.79 -1.54
C MET A 22 4.26 -7.32 -1.90
N CYS A 23 5.24 -7.84 -1.19
CA CYS A 23 6.65 -7.49 -1.35
C CYS A 23 7.46 -8.75 -1.71
N GLY A 24 8.64 -8.53 -2.28
CA GLY A 24 9.63 -9.58 -2.54
C GLY A 24 11.03 -8.98 -2.59
N LYS A 25 12.07 -9.76 -2.28
CA LYS A 25 13.45 -9.25 -2.34
C LYS A 25 13.94 -9.04 -3.77
N ASN A 26 13.38 -9.81 -4.71
CA ASN A 26 13.61 -9.74 -6.15
C ASN A 26 12.27 -9.92 -6.89
N GLN A 27 12.29 -9.72 -8.21
CA GLN A 27 11.09 -9.81 -9.04
C GLN A 27 10.48 -11.22 -9.01
N GLU A 28 11.31 -12.26 -9.06
CA GLU A 28 10.87 -13.66 -9.08
C GLU A 28 10.12 -14.05 -7.80
N GLU A 29 10.61 -13.63 -6.64
CA GLU A 29 9.96 -13.83 -5.35
C GLU A 29 8.66 -13.03 -5.25
N HIS A 30 8.66 -11.79 -5.73
CA HIS A 30 7.45 -10.97 -5.82
C HIS A 30 6.38 -11.63 -6.70
N ASP A 31 6.75 -12.07 -7.90
CA ASP A 31 5.83 -12.68 -8.86
C ASP A 31 5.28 -14.02 -8.34
N ARG A 32 6.12 -14.80 -7.64
CA ARG A 32 5.67 -16.02 -6.97
C ARG A 32 4.66 -15.72 -5.87
N ASN A 33 4.92 -14.73 -5.02
CA ASN A 33 4.01 -14.32 -3.95
C ASN A 33 2.70 -13.78 -4.52
N LEU A 34 2.78 -12.95 -5.57
CA LEU A 34 1.63 -12.41 -6.29
C LEU A 34 0.76 -13.52 -6.90
N THR A 35 1.38 -14.48 -7.59
CA THR A 35 0.67 -15.60 -8.20
C THR A 35 -0.07 -16.42 -7.14
N HIS A 36 0.62 -16.74 -6.04
CA HIS A 36 0.02 -17.48 -4.94
C HIS A 36 -1.13 -16.73 -4.29
N PHE A 37 -0.99 -15.41 -4.10
CA PHE A 37 -2.06 -14.56 -3.59
C PHE A 37 -3.26 -14.50 -4.54
N LEU A 38 -3.05 -14.40 -5.85
CA LEU A 38 -4.12 -14.40 -6.85
C LEU A 38 -4.90 -15.72 -6.85
N ASP A 39 -4.22 -16.86 -6.70
CA ASP A 39 -4.87 -18.16 -6.59
C ASP A 39 -5.74 -18.24 -5.32
N CYS A 40 -5.22 -17.74 -4.19
CA CYS A 40 -5.99 -17.63 -2.96
C CYS A 40 -7.18 -16.68 -3.13
N ALA A 41 -6.98 -15.53 -3.78
CA ALA A 41 -8.03 -14.56 -4.04
C ALA A 41 -9.18 -15.18 -4.82
N ARG A 42 -8.89 -15.97 -5.87
CA ARG A 42 -9.91 -16.72 -6.61
C ARG A 42 -10.63 -17.74 -5.72
N LYS A 43 -9.90 -18.48 -4.89
CA LYS A 43 -10.47 -19.46 -3.96
C LYS A 43 -11.45 -18.84 -2.95
N TYR A 44 -11.18 -17.62 -2.49
CA TYR A 44 -12.01 -16.89 -1.53
C TYR A 44 -12.97 -15.89 -2.17
N ASN A 45 -13.10 -15.87 -3.51
CA ASN A 45 -13.91 -14.92 -4.28
C ASN A 45 -13.62 -13.44 -3.95
N LEU A 46 -12.35 -13.09 -3.73
CA LEU A 46 -11.93 -11.71 -3.57
C LEU A 46 -11.93 -10.99 -4.93
N THR A 47 -12.43 -9.76 -4.94
CA THR A 47 -12.43 -8.88 -6.10
C THR A 47 -11.57 -7.66 -5.82
N PHE A 48 -10.79 -7.23 -6.80
CA PHE A 48 -9.88 -6.09 -6.69
C PHE A 48 -10.33 -4.97 -7.61
N ASN A 49 -10.02 -3.73 -7.24
CA ASN A 49 -10.24 -2.59 -8.10
C ASN A 49 -8.98 -2.39 -8.97
N GLU A 50 -9.09 -2.69 -10.27
CA GLU A 50 -7.97 -2.60 -11.20
C GLU A 50 -7.41 -1.18 -11.30
N ASP A 51 -8.27 -0.15 -11.32
CA ASP A 51 -7.86 1.26 -11.41
C ASP A 51 -7.04 1.72 -10.20
N LYS A 52 -7.24 1.09 -9.03
CA LYS A 52 -6.53 1.40 -7.78
C LYS A 52 -5.38 0.43 -7.49
N SER A 53 -5.22 -0.63 -8.28
CA SER A 53 -4.20 -1.64 -8.04
C SER A 53 -2.90 -1.29 -8.76
N CYS A 54 -1.78 -1.35 -8.03
CA CYS A 54 -0.44 -1.20 -8.59
C CYS A 54 0.32 -2.52 -8.49
N LEU A 55 0.85 -3.02 -9.61
CA LEU A 55 1.59 -4.29 -9.68
C LEU A 55 3.03 -4.04 -10.17
N GLY A 56 3.99 -4.79 -9.64
CA GLY A 56 5.39 -4.77 -10.11
C GLY A 56 6.11 -3.42 -9.93
N ALA A 57 5.61 -2.54 -9.07
CA ALA A 57 6.21 -1.24 -8.84
C ALA A 57 7.45 -1.34 -7.93
N LYS A 58 8.48 -0.55 -8.22
CA LYS A 58 9.70 -0.44 -7.38
C LYS A 58 9.48 0.38 -6.12
N GLU A 59 8.49 1.26 -6.16
CA GLU A 59 8.06 2.12 -5.07
C GLU A 59 6.53 2.19 -5.07
N ILE A 60 5.94 2.28 -3.89
CA ILE A 60 4.48 2.38 -3.72
C ILE A 60 4.15 3.45 -2.69
N LYS A 61 3.03 4.14 -2.90
CA LYS A 61 2.43 4.98 -1.87
C LYS A 61 1.51 4.12 -1.01
N LEU A 62 1.83 4.01 0.27
CA LEU A 62 1.09 3.19 1.23
C LEU A 62 0.89 3.97 2.52
N LEU A 63 -0.38 4.17 2.92
CA LEU A 63 -0.76 4.82 4.19
C LEU A 63 -0.14 6.22 4.41
N GLY A 64 0.11 6.97 3.34
CA GLY A 64 0.76 8.29 3.40
C GLY A 64 2.28 8.23 3.51
N PHE A 65 2.88 7.09 3.22
CA PHE A 65 4.32 6.91 3.07
C PHE A 65 4.66 6.45 1.66
N LEU A 66 5.79 6.92 1.13
CA LEU A 66 6.45 6.34 -0.02
C LEU A 66 7.37 5.21 0.47
N VAL A 67 7.04 3.98 0.10
CA VAL A 67 7.81 2.78 0.45
C VAL A 67 8.60 2.34 -0.78
N SER A 68 9.92 2.25 -0.62
CA SER A 68 10.84 1.77 -1.66
C SER A 68 11.89 0.84 -1.06
N LYS A 69 12.81 0.33 -1.89
CA LYS A 69 13.82 -0.65 -1.46
C LYS A 69 14.66 -0.14 -0.28
N GLY A 70 14.36 -0.64 0.91
CA GLY A 70 15.09 -0.32 2.16
C GLY A 70 14.80 1.08 2.72
N ASN A 71 13.85 1.82 2.15
CA ASN A 71 13.53 3.18 2.57
C ASN A 71 12.02 3.34 2.74
N ILE A 72 11.62 3.99 3.84
CA ILE A 72 10.25 4.43 4.08
C ILE A 72 10.33 5.93 4.34
N GLN A 73 9.64 6.71 3.52
CA GLN A 73 9.63 8.17 3.63
C GLN A 73 8.19 8.67 3.68
N PRO A 74 7.90 9.78 4.39
CA PRO A 74 6.59 10.41 4.31
C PRO A 74 6.26 10.78 2.86
N ASP A 75 5.01 10.55 2.44
CA ASP A 75 4.56 10.97 1.11
C ASP A 75 4.65 12.51 1.01
N PRO A 76 5.47 13.05 0.10
CA PRO A 76 5.62 14.48 -0.06
C PRO A 76 4.30 15.17 -0.43
N GLU A 77 3.39 14.49 -1.16
CA GLU A 77 2.08 15.06 -1.53
C GLU A 77 1.17 15.23 -0.32
N ARG A 78 1.21 14.30 0.63
CA ARG A 78 0.45 14.43 1.89
C ARG A 78 0.88 15.66 2.70
N LEU A 79 2.15 16.07 2.56
CA LEU A 79 2.70 17.23 3.26
C LEU A 79 2.49 18.56 2.50
N GLN A 80 2.09 18.54 1.22
CA GLN A 80 1.89 19.77 0.44
C GLN A 80 0.83 20.68 1.06
N PRO A 81 -0.37 20.21 1.45
CA PRO A 81 -1.38 21.09 2.03
C PRO A 81 -0.93 21.78 3.32
N MET A 82 -0.05 21.15 4.10
CA MET A 82 0.54 21.76 5.29
C MET A 82 1.59 22.81 4.95
N LYS A 83 2.38 22.62 3.89
CA LYS A 83 3.39 23.59 3.43
C LYS A 83 2.76 24.80 2.75
N GLU A 84 1.67 24.58 2.03
CA GLU A 84 0.91 25.61 1.31
C GLU A 84 -0.11 26.33 2.20
N LEU A 85 -0.29 25.86 3.44
CA LEU A 85 -1.15 26.51 4.41
C LEU A 85 -0.59 27.90 4.71
N ALA A 86 -1.27 28.93 4.23
CA ALA A 86 -0.96 30.30 4.57
C ALA A 86 -1.09 30.48 6.10
N TYR A 87 -0.17 31.26 6.68
CA TYR A 87 -0.28 31.60 8.10
C TYR A 87 -1.64 32.25 8.36
N PRO A 88 -2.39 31.80 9.37
CA PRO A 88 -3.71 32.32 9.62
C PRO A 88 -3.62 33.81 10.00
N CYS A 89 -4.22 34.67 9.19
CA CYS A 89 -4.19 36.13 9.36
C CYS A 89 -5.34 36.67 10.22
N ASP A 90 -6.29 35.83 10.64
CA ASP A 90 -7.38 36.21 11.53
C ASP A 90 -7.79 35.07 12.47
N ASN A 91 -8.56 35.40 13.53
CA ASN A 91 -9.04 34.42 14.51
C ASN A 91 -10.02 33.38 13.93
N LYS A 92 -10.56 33.60 12.72
CA LYS A 92 -11.45 32.64 12.04
C LYS A 92 -10.64 31.58 11.28
N SER A 93 -9.46 31.94 10.79
CA SER A 93 -8.52 31.07 10.08
C SER A 93 -7.73 30.15 11.02
N GLN A 94 -7.85 30.35 12.34
CA GLN A 94 -7.17 29.55 13.38
C GLN A 94 -8.03 28.40 13.95
N LYS A 95 -9.26 28.18 13.43
CA LYS A 95 -10.16 27.12 13.90
C LYS A 95 -10.13 25.88 13.02
#